data_AF-A0A4Q3R2L7-F1
#
_entry.id   AF-A0A4Q3R2L7-F1
#
_cell.length_a   1.000
_cell.length_b   1.000
_cell.length_c   1.000
_cell.angle_alpha   90.00
_cell.angle_beta   90.00
_cell.angle_gamma   90.00
#
_symmetry.space_group_name_H-M   'P 1'
#
loop_
_entity.id
_entity.type
_entity.pdbx_description
1 polymer ?
#
loop_
_entity_poly.entity_id
_entity_poly.type
_entity_poly.pdbx_seq_one_letter_code
_entity_poly.pdbx_strand_id
1 'polypeptide(L)'
;MMQEVQVSLQLFIENFSRTDTTFKGIAEHQYQFYIAAIDSVGNKELPKLAGTVRVTNGEEVICPGGNTTFVAPMGANTYQWQVNDGNGYTNLTEAGIYSGTTSANLTLTGAPTNLYGYRYRAVINGVPSATEYLIKFAMTWEGSVDTAWENPANWSCNSVPDANTDVIINGGKDYYPQVSSNAFARTLKTNNGASVRVKTGFNLTVVK
;
A
#
# COMPACT_ATOMS: atom_id res chain seq x y z
N MET A 1 -34.21 -26.46 16.75
CA MET A 1 -32.92 -26.35 17.47
C MET A 1 -32.00 -25.58 16.55
N MET A 2 -31.68 -24.32 16.86
CA MET A 2 -30.77 -23.52 16.02
C MET A 2 -29.37 -24.14 16.12
N GLN A 3 -28.82 -24.56 15.00
CA GLN A 3 -27.48 -25.14 14.94
C GLN A 3 -26.51 -24.03 14.54
N GLU A 4 -25.54 -23.76 15.42
CA GLU A 4 -24.44 -22.84 15.18
C GLU A 4 -23.63 -23.32 13.96
N VAL A 5 -23.62 -22.54 12.88
CA VAL A 5 -22.77 -22.79 11.73
C VAL A 5 -21.42 -22.11 11.99
N GLN A 6 -20.44 -22.90 12.42
CA GLN A 6 -19.04 -22.48 12.48
C GLN A 6 -18.52 -22.29 11.04
N VAL A 7 -18.30 -21.04 10.63
CA VAL A 7 -17.69 -20.71 9.34
C VAL A 7 -16.17 -20.79 9.49
N SER A 8 -15.56 -21.86 8.95
CA SER A 8 -14.10 -21.94 8.83
C SER A 8 -13.67 -21.33 7.49
N LEU A 9 -12.70 -20.40 7.52
CA LEU A 9 -12.08 -19.86 6.31
C LEU A 9 -11.07 -20.90 5.80
N GLN A 10 -11.39 -21.60 4.71
CA GLN A 10 -10.44 -22.49 4.04
C GLN A 10 -9.68 -21.73 2.95
N LEU A 11 -8.36 -21.78 2.99
CA LEU A 11 -7.51 -21.31 1.91
C LEU A 11 -7.35 -22.44 0.89
N PHE A 12 -7.99 -22.34 -0.27
CA PHE A 12 -7.76 -23.26 -1.38
C PHE A 12 -6.49 -22.85 -2.13
N ILE A 13 -5.38 -23.51 -1.79
CA ILE A 13 -4.29 -23.80 -2.74
C ILE A 13 -4.39 -25.31 -2.94
N GLU A 14 -4.46 -25.79 -4.18
CA GLU A 14 -4.71 -27.20 -4.49
C GLU A 14 -3.85 -28.13 -3.61
N ASN A 15 -4.52 -29.07 -2.93
CA ASN A 15 -3.94 -30.10 -2.06
C ASN A 15 -3.28 -29.65 -0.74
N PHE A 16 -3.83 -28.64 -0.06
CA PHE A 16 -3.45 -28.37 1.33
C PHE A 16 -4.66 -28.01 2.21
N SER A 17 -5.01 -28.85 3.18
CA SER A 17 -5.96 -28.51 4.24
C SER A 17 -5.19 -28.12 5.50
N ARG A 18 -5.10 -26.82 5.79
CA ARG A 18 -4.58 -26.34 7.06
C ARG A 18 -5.55 -25.34 7.66
N THR A 19 -6.01 -25.63 8.87
CA THR A 19 -6.70 -24.70 9.76
C THR A 19 -5.66 -23.76 10.37
N ASP A 20 -5.12 -22.84 9.56
CA ASP A 20 -4.24 -21.79 10.03
C ASP A 20 -4.98 -20.46 9.93
N THR A 21 -4.97 -19.66 11.00
CA THR A 21 -5.52 -18.29 11.01
C THR A 21 -4.59 -17.30 10.32
N THR A 22 -3.40 -17.75 9.90
CA THR A 22 -2.33 -16.93 9.34
C THR A 22 -2.00 -17.34 7.90
N PHE A 23 -2.11 -16.40 6.96
CA PHE A 23 -1.73 -16.57 5.56
C PHE A 23 -0.33 -16.00 5.28
N LYS A 24 0.56 -16.80 4.68
CA LYS A 24 1.88 -16.36 4.21
C LYS A 24 1.89 -16.38 2.68
N GLY A 25 1.75 -15.20 2.07
CA GLY A 25 1.83 -15.04 0.61
C GLY A 25 3.17 -14.46 0.14
N ILE A 26 3.34 -14.45 -1.18
CA ILE A 26 4.44 -13.78 -1.88
C ILE A 26 4.12 -12.29 -1.92
N ALA A 27 5.14 -11.46 -1.71
CA ALA A 27 5.01 -10.02 -1.86
C ALA A 27 4.43 -9.65 -3.24
N GLU A 28 3.65 -8.57 -3.28
CA GLU A 28 3.10 -7.97 -4.51
C GLU A 28 2.10 -8.86 -5.28
N HIS A 29 1.67 -9.97 -4.68
CA HIS A 29 0.60 -10.79 -5.22
C HIS A 29 -0.74 -10.47 -4.55
N GLN A 30 -1.80 -10.52 -5.34
CA GLN A 30 -3.17 -10.48 -4.86
C GLN A 30 -3.68 -11.91 -4.75
N TYR A 31 -4.11 -12.26 -3.55
CA TYR A 31 -4.70 -13.56 -3.27
C TYR A 31 -6.21 -13.42 -3.14
N GLN A 32 -6.93 -14.35 -3.75
CA GLN A 32 -8.37 -14.48 -3.65
C GLN A 32 -8.69 -15.66 -2.73
N PHE A 33 -9.59 -15.43 -1.78
CA PHE A 33 -9.99 -16.43 -0.79
C PHE A 33 -11.43 -16.80 -1.07
N TYR A 34 -11.70 -18.09 -1.18
CA TYR A 34 -13.05 -18.61 -1.44
C TYR A 34 -13.50 -19.42 -0.24
N ILE A 35 -14.79 -19.30 0.12
CA ILE A 35 -15.44 -20.20 1.07
C ILE A 35 -16.24 -21.23 0.27
N ALA A 36 -16.13 -22.50 0.66
CA ALA A 36 -17.01 -23.56 0.22
C ALA A 36 -17.66 -24.20 1.45
N ALA A 37 -18.98 -24.33 1.44
CA ALA A 37 -19.72 -25.07 2.46
C ALA A 37 -19.92 -26.51 2.00
N ILE A 38 -19.81 -27.46 2.93
CA ILE A 38 -20.14 -28.86 2.70
C ILE A 38 -21.29 -29.22 3.66
N ASP A 39 -22.39 -29.74 3.14
CA ASP A 39 -23.46 -30.26 3.99
C ASP A 39 -23.06 -31.58 4.66
N SER A 40 -23.90 -32.07 5.58
CA SER A 40 -23.68 -33.34 6.29
C SER A 40 -23.65 -34.58 5.39
N VAL A 41 -23.99 -34.43 4.11
CA VAL A 41 -24.05 -35.50 3.11
C VAL A 41 -22.89 -35.38 2.10
N GLY A 42 -22.06 -34.34 2.21
CA GLY A 42 -20.89 -34.14 1.35
C GLY A 42 -21.13 -33.26 0.13
N ASN A 43 -22.31 -32.66 -0.04
CA ASN A 43 -22.57 -31.76 -1.15
C ASN A 43 -21.82 -30.45 -0.94
N LYS A 44 -21.10 -30.01 -1.97
CA LYS A 44 -20.30 -28.78 -1.95
C LYS A 44 -21.05 -27.66 -2.65
N GLU A 45 -21.21 -26.52 -1.97
CA GLU A 45 -21.66 -25.29 -2.62
C GLU A 45 -20.58 -24.75 -3.56
N LEU A 46 -20.97 -24.02 -4.61
CA LEU A 46 -20.04 -23.32 -5.48
C LEU A 46 -19.16 -22.35 -4.67
N PRO A 47 -17.84 -22.31 -4.92
CA PRO A 47 -16.94 -21.41 -4.21
C PRO A 47 -17.39 -19.96 -4.34
N LYS A 48 -17.60 -19.28 -3.20
CA LYS A 48 -17.93 -17.86 -3.17
C LYS A 48 -16.74 -17.05 -2.68
N LEU A 49 -16.42 -15.96 -3.38
CA LEU A 49 -15.34 -15.06 -2.98
C LEU A 49 -15.66 -14.47 -1.60
N ALA A 50 -14.77 -14.75 -0.65
CA ALA A 50 -14.89 -14.31 0.74
C ALA A 50 -14.09 -13.05 1.02
N GLY A 51 -13.01 -12.83 0.27
CA GLY A 51 -12.18 -11.65 0.39
C GLY A 51 -10.97 -11.69 -0.53
N THR A 52 -10.25 -10.57 -0.59
CA THR A 52 -8.97 -10.46 -1.29
C THR A 52 -7.95 -9.83 -0.36
N VAL A 53 -6.76 -10.42 -0.27
CA VAL A 53 -5.64 -9.85 0.47
C VAL A 53 -4.50 -9.60 -0.51
N ARG A 54 -3.94 -8.39 -0.46
CA ARG A 54 -2.66 -8.10 -1.11
C ARG A 54 -1.58 -8.22 -0.05
N VAL A 55 -0.60 -9.08 -0.29
CA VAL A 55 0.55 -9.18 0.62
C VAL A 55 1.54 -8.09 0.24
N THR A 56 1.63 -7.07 1.08
CA THR A 56 2.47 -5.89 0.90
C THR A 56 3.76 -6.01 1.72
N ASN A 57 4.40 -7.19 1.72
CA ASN A 57 5.66 -7.35 2.47
C ASN A 57 6.67 -6.30 1.99
N GLY A 58 7.13 -5.46 2.92
CA GLY A 58 8.05 -4.38 2.64
C GLY A 58 7.42 -3.09 2.10
N GLU A 59 6.15 -3.04 1.68
CA GLU A 59 5.60 -1.76 1.19
C GLU A 59 5.36 -0.80 2.36
N GLU A 60 5.97 0.37 2.29
CA GLU A 60 5.78 1.47 3.21
C GLU A 60 5.04 2.59 2.46
N VAL A 61 3.77 2.80 2.83
CA VAL A 61 2.91 3.82 2.21
C VAL A 61 2.88 5.05 3.10
N ILE A 62 3.37 6.17 2.58
CA ILE A 62 3.40 7.45 3.30
C ILE A 62 2.74 8.57 2.51
N CYS A 63 2.43 9.65 3.21
CA CYS A 63 2.01 10.89 2.57
C CYS A 63 3.18 11.54 1.80
N PRO A 64 2.91 12.26 0.68
CA PRO A 64 3.90 13.14 0.07
C PRO A 64 4.55 14.07 1.09
N GLY A 65 5.89 14.10 1.14
CA GLY A 65 6.63 14.88 2.15
C GLY A 65 6.53 14.34 3.58
N GLY A 66 5.97 13.15 3.77
CA GLY A 66 5.93 12.47 5.06
C GLY A 66 7.30 11.94 5.50
N ASN A 67 7.37 11.55 6.78
CA ASN A 67 8.55 10.90 7.34
C ASN A 67 8.28 9.40 7.48
N THR A 68 9.31 8.58 7.41
CA THR A 68 9.24 7.15 7.80
C THR A 68 10.57 6.69 8.39
N THR A 69 10.54 5.57 9.12
CA THR A 69 11.73 4.93 9.68
C THR A 69 11.72 3.44 9.39
N PHE A 70 12.78 2.97 8.77
CA PHE A 70 13.04 1.56 8.54
C PHE A 70 13.92 0.98 9.63
N VAL A 71 13.60 -0.24 10.06
CA VAL A 71 14.28 -0.91 11.18
C VAL A 71 14.96 -2.16 10.66
N ALA A 72 16.26 -2.31 10.89
CA ALA A 72 16.98 -3.51 10.51
C ALA A 72 16.46 -4.74 11.30
N PRO A 73 16.28 -5.92 10.67
CA PRO A 73 15.59 -7.05 11.29
C PRO A 73 16.33 -7.73 12.46
N MET A 74 17.57 -7.35 12.80
CA MET A 74 18.33 -7.86 13.96
C MET A 74 19.40 -6.86 14.44
N GLY A 75 19.87 -7.03 15.70
CA GLY A 75 21.02 -6.32 16.29
C GLY A 75 22.36 -6.70 15.63
N ALA A 76 23.26 -5.74 15.44
CA ALA A 76 24.53 -5.95 14.74
C ALA A 76 25.65 -5.03 15.23
N ASN A 77 26.89 -5.35 14.84
CA ASN A 77 28.05 -4.52 15.12
C ASN A 77 28.19 -3.38 14.09
N THR A 78 27.77 -3.64 12.85
CA THR A 78 27.82 -2.65 11.76
C THR A 78 26.56 -2.70 10.92
N TYR A 79 26.07 -1.53 10.55
CA TYR A 79 24.98 -1.34 9.59
C TYR A 79 25.46 -0.47 8.44
N GLN A 80 24.93 -0.75 7.24
CA GLN A 80 25.01 0.13 6.09
C GLN A 80 23.71 0.02 5.31
N TRP A 81 22.93 1.08 5.27
CA TRP A 81 21.71 1.11 4.47
C TRP A 81 22.04 1.33 2.99
N GLN A 82 21.24 0.68 2.14
CA GLN A 82 21.32 0.78 0.69
C GLN A 82 19.96 1.16 0.12
N VAL A 83 19.97 1.90 -0.98
CA VAL A 83 18.80 2.23 -1.79
C VAL A 83 18.94 1.64 -3.19
N ASN A 84 17.83 1.20 -3.77
CA ASN A 84 17.71 0.81 -5.16
C ASN A 84 16.61 1.65 -5.80
N ASP A 85 17.01 2.47 -6.77
CA ASP A 85 16.17 3.37 -7.56
C ASP A 85 15.64 2.72 -8.86
N GLY A 86 15.92 1.43 -9.06
CA GLY A 86 15.68 0.69 -10.29
C GLY A 86 16.96 0.22 -10.98
N ASN A 87 18.12 0.78 -10.63
CA ASN A 87 19.41 0.46 -11.23
C ASN A 87 20.31 -0.46 -10.37
N GLY A 88 19.75 -1.01 -9.29
CA GLY A 88 20.47 -1.84 -8.33
C GLY A 88 20.79 -1.10 -7.03
N TYR A 89 21.33 -1.84 -6.04
CA TYR A 89 21.56 -1.30 -4.71
C TYR A 89 22.87 -0.51 -4.61
N THR A 90 22.78 0.71 -4.06
CA THR A 90 23.90 1.59 -3.75
C THR A 90 23.88 2.00 -2.28
N ASN A 91 25.06 2.24 -1.69
CA ASN A 91 25.17 2.65 -0.29
C ASN A 91 24.63 4.06 -0.10
N LEU A 92 23.76 4.23 0.90
CA LEU A 92 23.32 5.54 1.35
C LEU A 92 24.39 6.24 2.17
N THR A 93 24.35 7.57 2.15
CA THR A 93 25.18 8.46 2.98
C THR A 93 24.27 9.37 3.82
N GLU A 94 24.76 9.86 4.96
CA GLU A 94 24.06 10.81 5.84
C GLU A 94 23.89 12.18 5.14
N ALA A 95 22.90 12.28 4.26
CA ALA A 95 22.67 13.47 3.45
C ALA A 95 21.20 13.60 3.01
N GLY A 96 20.79 14.85 2.78
CA GLY A 96 19.45 15.17 2.29
C GLY A 96 18.37 14.71 3.27
N ILE A 97 17.51 13.81 2.81
CA ILE A 97 16.41 13.26 3.63
C ILE A 97 16.83 12.11 4.55
N TYR A 98 18.02 11.55 4.35
CA TYR A 98 18.45 10.31 5.00
C TYR A 98 19.21 10.60 6.29
N SER A 99 18.86 9.87 7.35
CA SER A 99 19.57 9.87 8.62
C SER A 99 19.64 8.48 9.23
N GLY A 100 20.75 8.12 9.88
CA GLY A 100 20.93 6.80 10.49
C GLY A 100 21.29 5.68 9.51
N THR A 101 21.85 6.02 8.35
CA THR A 101 22.39 5.14 7.29
C THR A 101 23.42 4.12 7.77
N THR A 102 24.07 4.33 8.91
CA THR A 102 24.96 3.34 9.56
C THR A 102 24.45 2.86 10.92
N SER A 103 23.15 2.98 11.17
CA SER A 103 22.50 2.58 12.42
C SER A 103 21.42 1.52 12.19
N ALA A 104 20.88 0.97 13.27
CA ALA A 104 19.77 0.02 13.20
C ALA A 104 18.50 0.64 12.58
N ASN A 105 18.35 1.96 12.64
CA ASN A 105 17.21 2.69 12.12
C ASN A 105 17.64 3.65 11.02
N LEU A 106 17.02 3.56 9.84
CA LEU A 106 17.13 4.58 8.79
C LEU A 106 15.88 5.44 8.79
N THR A 107 16.02 6.73 9.01
CA THR A 107 14.91 7.68 8.95
C THR A 107 14.99 8.50 7.66
N LEU A 108 13.87 8.57 6.95
CA LEU A 108 13.63 9.46 5.82
C LEU A 108 12.76 10.61 6.32
N THR A 109 13.24 11.84 6.25
CA THR A 109 12.50 13.04 6.64
C THR A 109 12.09 13.84 5.41
N GLY A 110 10.81 14.18 5.28
CA GLY A 110 10.32 14.98 4.16
C GLY A 110 10.44 14.26 2.81
N ALA A 111 10.09 12.98 2.76
CA ALA A 111 10.34 12.13 1.59
C ALA A 111 9.61 12.66 0.33
N PRO A 112 10.34 13.05 -0.74
CA PRO A 112 9.72 13.51 -1.98
C PRO A 112 9.13 12.35 -2.77
N THR A 113 8.07 12.64 -3.53
CA THR A 113 7.26 11.62 -4.21
C THR A 113 7.99 10.91 -5.36
N ASN A 114 9.07 11.50 -5.89
CA ASN A 114 9.92 10.87 -6.91
C ASN A 114 10.64 9.60 -6.42
N LEU A 115 10.61 9.32 -5.11
CA LEU A 115 11.09 8.06 -4.52
C LEU A 115 10.08 6.91 -4.66
N TYR A 116 8.91 7.14 -5.28
CA TYR A 116 7.93 6.08 -5.47
C TYR A 116 8.58 4.88 -6.16
N GLY A 117 8.48 3.70 -5.54
CA GLY A 117 9.04 2.47 -6.09
C GLY A 117 10.49 2.20 -5.70
N TYR A 118 11.16 3.11 -4.98
CA TYR A 118 12.51 2.87 -4.49
C TYR A 118 12.48 1.82 -3.38
N ARG A 119 13.49 0.94 -3.37
CA ARG A 119 13.65 -0.10 -2.35
C ARG A 119 14.82 0.21 -1.43
N TYR A 120 14.67 -0.12 -0.16
CA TYR A 120 15.67 0.11 0.88
C TYR A 120 15.96 -1.20 1.59
N ARG A 121 17.24 -1.45 1.90
CA ARG A 121 17.64 -2.60 2.71
C ARG A 121 18.85 -2.26 3.57
N ALA A 122 18.98 -2.94 4.70
CA ALA A 122 20.19 -2.87 5.51
C ALA A 122 21.18 -3.94 5.05
N VAL A 123 22.47 -3.59 5.01
CA VAL A 123 23.60 -4.52 4.99
C VAL A 123 24.09 -4.64 6.42
N ILE A 124 24.01 -5.85 6.96
CA ILE A 124 24.25 -6.15 8.37
C ILE A 124 25.52 -7.00 8.45
N ASN A 125 26.56 -6.49 9.12
CA ASN A 125 27.87 -7.16 9.19
C ASN A 125 28.40 -7.59 7.81
N GLY A 126 28.21 -6.76 6.79
CA GLY A 126 28.63 -7.02 5.41
C GLY A 126 27.68 -7.90 4.59
N VAL A 127 26.58 -8.40 5.17
CA VAL A 127 25.60 -9.25 4.49
C VAL A 127 24.31 -8.47 4.21
N PRO A 128 23.86 -8.33 2.96
CA PRO A 128 22.57 -7.73 2.65
C PRO A 128 21.41 -8.48 3.29
N SER A 129 20.54 -7.77 3.98
CA SER A 129 19.29 -8.30 4.53
C SER A 129 18.34 -8.74 3.42
N ALA A 130 17.60 -9.82 3.66
CA ALA A 130 16.49 -10.24 2.81
C ALA A 130 15.23 -9.37 2.99
N THR A 131 15.14 -8.61 4.08
CA THR A 131 14.06 -7.64 4.30
C THR A 131 14.34 -6.39 3.48
N GLU A 132 13.42 -6.08 2.58
CA GLU A 132 13.41 -4.85 1.79
C GLU A 132 12.20 -3.99 2.16
N TYR A 133 12.36 -2.68 2.05
CA TYR A 133 11.29 -1.70 2.22
C TYR A 133 11.07 -0.96 0.90
N LEU A 134 9.88 -1.07 0.32
CA LEU A 134 9.45 -0.39 -0.90
C LEU A 134 8.66 0.88 -0.53
N ILE A 135 9.16 2.05 -0.89
CA ILE A 135 8.44 3.31 -0.68
C ILE A 135 7.30 3.46 -1.69
N LYS A 136 6.13 3.86 -1.20
CA LYS A 136 4.99 4.29 -1.99
C LYS A 136 4.37 5.56 -1.39
N PHE A 137 3.72 6.32 -2.24
CA PHE A 137 2.94 7.48 -1.85
C PHE A 137 1.48 7.26 -2.20
N ALA A 138 0.59 7.40 -1.22
CA ALA A 138 -0.84 7.26 -1.45
C ALA A 138 -1.62 8.22 -0.56
N MET A 139 -2.79 8.61 -1.04
CA MET A 139 -3.76 9.35 -0.24
C MET A 139 -5.19 8.96 -0.60
N THR A 140 -6.07 9.13 0.39
CA THR A 140 -7.50 8.89 0.25
C THR A 140 -8.23 10.21 0.18
N TRP A 141 -9.19 10.31 -0.73
CA TRP A 141 -10.14 11.41 -0.73
C TRP A 141 -11.05 11.28 0.48
N GLU A 142 -11.01 12.26 1.39
CA GLU A 142 -11.85 12.32 2.57
C GLU A 142 -13.21 12.96 2.30
N GLY A 143 -13.24 14.03 1.50
CA GLY A 143 -14.49 14.65 1.03
C GLY A 143 -15.40 15.16 2.14
N SER A 144 -14.82 15.60 3.26
CA SER A 144 -15.53 16.13 4.43
C SER A 144 -15.67 17.66 4.44
N VAL A 145 -14.91 18.36 3.58
CA VAL A 145 -14.94 19.84 3.52
C VAL A 145 -15.80 20.31 2.35
N ASP A 146 -15.43 19.94 1.13
CA ASP A 146 -16.15 20.32 -0.08
C ASP A 146 -15.82 19.36 -1.24
N THR A 147 -16.21 19.74 -2.46
CA THR A 147 -15.97 18.93 -3.67
C THR A 147 -14.64 19.24 -4.38
N ALA A 148 -13.87 20.25 -4.00
CA ALA A 148 -12.72 20.72 -4.78
C ALA A 148 -11.51 19.78 -4.69
N TRP A 149 -11.12 19.16 -5.81
CA TRP A 149 -9.93 18.29 -5.88
C TRP A 149 -8.67 19.01 -5.38
N GLU A 150 -8.53 20.28 -5.77
CA GLU A 150 -7.40 21.15 -5.43
C GLU A 150 -7.38 21.64 -3.98
N ASN A 151 -8.40 21.37 -3.17
CA ASN A 151 -8.40 21.72 -1.76
C ASN A 151 -7.66 20.64 -0.95
N PRO A 152 -6.47 20.94 -0.37
CA PRO A 152 -5.70 19.96 0.40
C PRO A 152 -6.47 19.34 1.57
N ALA A 153 -7.41 20.07 2.18
CA ALA A 153 -8.18 19.61 3.33
C ALA A 153 -9.15 18.46 3.01
N ASN A 154 -9.43 18.21 1.73
CA ASN A 154 -10.20 17.05 1.30
C ASN A 154 -9.36 15.77 1.18
N TRP A 155 -8.05 15.83 1.38
CA TRP A 155 -7.15 14.68 1.24
C TRP A 155 -6.59 14.24 2.59
N SER A 156 -6.45 12.93 2.79
CA SER A 156 -5.92 12.33 4.02
C SER A 156 -4.52 12.82 4.41
N CYS A 157 -3.77 13.37 3.44
CA CYS A 157 -2.42 13.88 3.61
C CYS A 157 -2.33 15.41 3.68
N ASN A 158 -3.47 16.11 3.77
CA ASN A 158 -3.55 17.57 3.78
C ASN A 158 -2.71 18.24 2.66
N SER A 159 -2.67 17.61 1.49
CA SER A 159 -1.89 17.98 0.31
C SER A 159 -2.61 17.44 -0.94
N VAL A 160 -2.40 18.08 -2.09
CA VAL A 160 -3.02 17.65 -3.36
C VAL A 160 -2.15 16.55 -3.99
N PRO A 161 -2.75 15.48 -4.55
CA PRO A 161 -2.00 14.44 -5.25
C PRO A 161 -1.21 14.97 -6.44
N ASP A 162 -0.05 14.35 -6.69
CA ASP A 162 0.78 14.59 -7.87
C ASP A 162 0.88 13.34 -8.77
N ALA A 163 1.71 13.43 -9.82
CA ALA A 163 1.95 12.35 -10.77
C ALA A 163 2.56 11.08 -10.13
N ASN A 164 3.08 11.14 -8.91
CA ASN A 164 3.67 10.00 -8.20
C ASN A 164 2.81 9.53 -7.01
N THR A 165 1.61 10.08 -6.84
CA THR A 165 0.71 9.75 -5.73
C THR A 165 -0.42 8.80 -6.14
N ASP A 166 -0.63 7.73 -5.39
CA ASP A 166 -1.73 6.78 -5.57
C ASP A 166 -3.00 7.34 -4.93
N VAL A 167 -4.03 7.57 -5.74
CA VAL A 167 -5.31 8.12 -5.27
C VAL A 167 -6.33 7.01 -5.07
N ILE A 168 -6.94 6.99 -3.89
CA ILE A 168 -8.06 6.11 -3.54
C ILE A 168 -9.27 6.98 -3.18
N ILE A 169 -10.42 6.63 -3.76
CA ILE A 169 -11.69 7.31 -3.49
C ILE A 169 -12.70 6.25 -3.10
N ASN A 170 -13.12 6.31 -1.83
CA ASN A 170 -14.10 5.41 -1.25
C ASN A 170 -15.53 5.92 -1.51
N GLY A 171 -16.50 5.02 -1.49
CA GLY A 171 -17.91 5.40 -1.43
C GLY A 171 -18.29 5.97 -0.06
N GLY A 172 -19.50 6.51 0.04
CA GLY A 172 -20.05 7.05 1.29
C GLY A 172 -19.47 8.41 1.70
N LYS A 173 -18.99 9.21 0.75
CA LYS A 173 -18.49 10.57 1.00
C LYS A 173 -19.59 11.61 0.83
N ASP A 174 -19.61 12.62 1.70
CA ASP A 174 -20.55 13.74 1.63
C ASP A 174 -20.33 14.57 0.36
N TYR A 175 -19.05 14.75 0.00
CA TYR A 175 -18.63 15.46 -1.20
C TYR A 175 -17.68 14.59 -2.03
N TYR A 176 -18.07 14.29 -3.27
CA TYR A 176 -17.18 13.65 -4.24
C TYR A 176 -16.34 14.68 -5.01
N PRO A 177 -15.11 14.32 -5.41
CA PRO A 177 -14.20 15.27 -6.01
C PRO A 177 -14.67 15.76 -7.38
N GLN A 178 -14.53 17.08 -7.55
CA GLN A 178 -14.66 17.84 -8.76
C GLN A 178 -13.30 18.48 -9.07
N VAL A 179 -12.69 18.06 -10.18
CA VAL A 179 -11.43 18.61 -10.68
C VAL A 179 -11.75 19.92 -11.40
N SER A 180 -11.27 21.05 -10.84
CA SER A 180 -11.44 22.38 -11.45
C SER A 180 -10.13 23.11 -11.74
N SER A 181 -9.04 22.35 -11.75
CA SER A 181 -7.71 22.71 -12.23
C SER A 181 -7.06 21.50 -12.91
N ASN A 182 -6.02 21.68 -13.72
CA ASN A 182 -5.30 20.53 -14.27
C ASN A 182 -4.62 19.75 -13.12
N ALA A 183 -5.02 18.49 -12.94
CA ALA A 183 -4.63 17.66 -11.82
C ALA A 183 -3.87 16.41 -12.30
N PHE A 184 -3.06 15.85 -11.40
CA PHE A 184 -2.27 14.65 -11.65
C PHE A 184 -2.52 13.60 -10.58
N ALA A 185 -2.43 12.34 -10.96
CA ALA A 185 -2.35 11.20 -10.06
C ALA A 185 -1.46 10.14 -10.68
N ARG A 186 -0.78 9.34 -9.87
CA ARG A 186 -0.09 8.14 -10.36
C ARG A 186 -1.11 7.09 -10.77
N THR A 187 -2.00 6.71 -9.87
CA THR A 187 -3.16 5.84 -10.14
C THR A 187 -4.41 6.47 -9.56
N LEU A 188 -5.58 6.17 -10.15
CA LEU A 188 -6.88 6.53 -9.60
C LEU A 188 -7.71 5.27 -9.37
N LYS A 189 -8.04 4.98 -8.11
CA LYS A 189 -8.93 3.87 -7.74
C LYS A 189 -10.23 4.42 -7.14
N THR A 190 -11.34 4.19 -7.82
CA THR A 190 -12.69 4.45 -7.30
C THR A 190 -13.32 3.15 -6.80
N ASN A 191 -13.70 3.11 -5.52
CA ASN A 191 -14.43 1.98 -4.95
C ASN A 191 -15.95 2.13 -5.17
N ASN A 192 -16.71 1.08 -4.84
CA ASN A 192 -18.16 1.07 -5.06
C ASN A 192 -18.84 2.30 -4.43
N GLY A 193 -19.72 2.95 -5.20
CA GLY A 193 -20.42 4.17 -4.79
C GLY A 193 -19.61 5.46 -4.91
N ALA A 194 -18.31 5.40 -5.25
CA ALA A 194 -17.49 6.58 -5.46
C ALA A 194 -17.67 7.18 -6.85
N SER A 195 -17.40 8.49 -6.98
CA SER A 195 -17.34 9.17 -8.27
C SER A 195 -16.24 10.24 -8.28
N VAL A 196 -15.79 10.60 -9.48
CA VAL A 196 -14.93 11.76 -9.75
C VAL A 196 -15.50 12.48 -10.94
N ARG A 197 -15.60 13.81 -10.86
CA ARG A 197 -16.03 14.63 -11.99
C ARG A 197 -14.90 15.57 -12.39
N VAL A 198 -14.64 15.67 -13.70
CA VAL A 198 -13.74 16.69 -14.24
C VAL A 198 -14.59 17.80 -14.84
N LYS A 199 -14.37 19.05 -14.41
CA LYS A 199 -15.08 20.19 -15.00
C LYS A 199 -14.56 20.46 -16.41
N THR A 200 -15.44 20.96 -17.27
CA THR A 200 -15.10 21.31 -18.67
C THR A 200 -13.89 22.24 -18.72
N GLY A 201 -12.94 21.94 -19.60
CA GLY A 201 -11.72 22.73 -19.79
C GLY A 201 -10.53 22.32 -18.91
N PHE A 202 -10.69 21.33 -18.04
CA PHE A 202 -9.62 20.78 -17.20
C PHE A 202 -9.37 19.31 -17.50
N ASN A 203 -8.19 18.84 -17.09
CA ASN A 203 -7.79 17.44 -17.21
C ASN A 203 -7.43 16.86 -15.84
N LEU A 204 -7.72 15.58 -15.65
CA LEU A 204 -7.09 14.74 -14.65
C LEU A 204 -6.19 13.74 -15.37
N THR A 205 -4.87 13.94 -15.27
CA THR A 205 -3.89 13.07 -15.92
C THR A 205 -3.46 11.96 -14.96
N VAL A 206 -3.69 10.72 -15.36
CA VAL A 206 -3.23 9.52 -14.65
C VAL A 206 -2.03 8.95 -15.40
N VAL A 207 -0.88 8.80 -14.73
CA VAL A 207 0.42 8.60 -15.42
C VAL A 207 1.01 7.19 -15.31
N LYS A 208 0.33 6.24 -14.66
CA LYS A 208 0.84 4.87 -14.47
C LYS A 208 -0.08 3.81 -15.03
#